data_AF-A0A0G0NFE0-F1
#
_entry.id   AF-A0A0G0NFE0-F1
#
_cell.length_a   1.000
_cell.length_b   1.000
_cell.length_c   1.000
_cell.angle_alpha   90.00
_cell.angle_beta   90.00
_cell.angle_gamma   90.00
#
_symmetry.space_group_name_H-M   'P 1'
#
loop_
_entity.id
_entity.type
_entity.pdbx_description
1 polymer ?
#
loop_
_entity_poly.entity_id
_entity_poly.type
_entity_poly.pdbx_seq_one_letter_code
_entity_poly.pdbx_strand_id
1 'polypeptide(L)'
;MNKTMSRKEELKRTDFVVHVPASDANPILSLAMENEQSFAFAERLKWIIHDKVSCFFISPHLDDAIYSAGSLLSFLAEETDVKVVTLFTKATHGVYSEAAKRWLKLSGHVDAEEHYSLRSIEDENACVEVGAKSVHSGFVETMWRRKNFTTPMLGYNPPMYPEDERLMTETQEFLRFLISSSEPSVIFGPDLRLNGLPQAEWRGNNDKKVRGILAYESQNRANFQAGIIILPVERYYFNRSQNQSTLRA
;
A
#
# COMPACT_ATOMS: atom_id res chain seq x y z
N MET A 1 25.66 -0.11 41.79
CA MET A 1 26.41 -0.25 40.52
C MET A 1 25.41 -0.14 39.38
N ASN A 2 25.12 1.07 38.94
CA ASN A 2 24.28 1.29 37.76
C ASN A 2 25.17 1.18 36.52
N LYS A 3 24.97 0.12 35.74
CA LYS A 3 25.57 0.01 34.40
C LYS A 3 25.01 1.16 33.56
N THR A 4 25.85 2.15 33.31
CA THR A 4 25.63 3.17 32.29
C THR A 4 25.49 2.45 30.95
N MET A 5 24.27 2.40 30.41
CA MET A 5 24.06 2.00 29.03
C MET A 5 24.89 2.92 28.13
N SER A 6 25.55 2.31 27.16
CA SER A 6 26.40 3.01 26.21
C SER A 6 25.55 3.93 25.34
N ARG A 7 26.01 5.16 25.10
CA ARG A 7 25.42 6.15 24.18
C ARG A 7 25.18 5.63 22.74
N LYS A 8 25.68 4.43 22.41
CA LYS A 8 25.40 3.71 21.15
C LYS A 8 24.07 2.94 21.17
N GLU A 9 23.51 2.59 22.32
CA GLU A 9 22.25 1.83 22.44
C GLU A 9 21.01 2.75 22.37
N GLU A 10 21.18 4.06 22.61
CA GLU A 10 20.13 5.08 22.49
C GLU A 10 19.86 5.55 21.04
N LEU A 11 20.68 5.15 20.07
CA LEU A 11 20.61 5.59 18.66
C LEU A 11 19.78 4.65 17.74
N LYS A 12 18.68 4.08 18.26
CA LYS A 12 17.75 3.24 17.49
C LYS A 12 16.28 3.67 17.57
N ARG A 13 16.02 4.94 17.87
CA ARG A 13 14.73 5.58 17.57
C ARG A 13 14.98 6.57 16.45
N THR A 14 14.43 6.31 15.29
CA THR A 14 14.39 7.28 14.20
C THR A 14 13.59 8.51 14.68
N ASP A 15 14.18 9.71 14.57
CA ASP A 15 13.59 10.99 14.99
C ASP A 15 12.45 11.43 14.05
N PHE A 16 11.47 10.57 13.78
CA PHE A 16 10.30 10.93 12.98
C PHE A 16 9.29 11.69 13.84
N VAL A 17 8.98 12.92 13.44
CA VAL A 17 7.84 13.66 13.99
C VAL A 17 6.59 13.26 13.21
N VAL A 18 5.63 12.65 13.91
CA VAL A 18 4.36 12.20 13.33
C VAL A 18 3.24 13.12 13.81
N HIS A 19 2.48 13.69 12.88
CA HIS A 19 1.29 14.49 13.16
C HIS A 19 0.03 13.66 12.90
N VAL A 20 -0.64 13.22 13.96
CA VAL A 20 -1.93 12.51 13.90
C VAL A 20 -3.02 13.46 14.41
N PRO A 21 -4.01 13.86 13.60
CA PRO A 21 -5.19 14.53 14.13
C PRO A 21 -6.02 13.53 14.96
N ALA A 22 -6.37 13.91 16.19
CA ALA A 22 -7.18 13.07 17.09
C ALA A 22 -8.63 12.92 16.58
N SER A 23 -9.22 11.73 16.73
CA SER A 23 -10.66 11.52 16.58
C SER A 23 -11.16 10.37 17.46
N ASP A 24 -11.84 10.70 18.55
CA ASP A 24 -12.57 9.76 19.43
C ASP A 24 -13.99 9.43 18.91
N ALA A 25 -14.37 9.95 17.74
CA ALA A 25 -15.67 9.72 17.14
C ALA A 25 -15.67 8.47 16.26
N ASN A 26 -16.80 7.75 16.23
CA ASN A 26 -17.02 6.64 15.29
C ASN A 26 -16.83 7.16 13.85
N PRO A 27 -15.80 6.70 13.11
CA PRO A 27 -15.44 7.27 11.82
C PRO A 27 -16.53 7.06 10.76
N ILE A 28 -17.32 5.98 10.86
CA ILE A 28 -18.45 5.72 9.96
C ILE A 28 -19.58 6.72 10.18
N LEU A 29 -19.88 7.06 11.44
CA LEU A 29 -20.91 8.07 11.74
C LEU A 29 -20.51 9.46 11.25
N SER A 30 -19.23 9.83 11.44
CA SER A 30 -18.71 11.10 10.90
C SER A 30 -18.86 11.16 9.38
N LEU A 31 -18.44 10.10 8.68
CA LEU A 31 -18.57 10.00 7.22
C LEU A 31 -20.02 10.11 6.74
N ALA A 32 -20.95 9.44 7.43
CA ALA A 32 -22.36 9.42 7.04
C ALA A 32 -23.04 10.80 7.08
N MET A 33 -22.47 11.76 7.80
CA MET A 33 -23.05 13.10 8.00
C MET A 33 -22.46 14.17 7.06
N GLU A 34 -21.40 13.87 6.30
CA GLU A 34 -20.68 14.90 5.52
C GLU A 34 -21.38 15.27 4.21
N ASN A 35 -21.63 14.28 3.35
CA ASN A 35 -22.25 14.46 2.03
C ASN A 35 -22.79 13.11 1.51
N GLU A 36 -23.54 13.12 0.41
CA GLU A 36 -24.19 11.93 -0.16
C GLU A 36 -23.18 10.84 -0.57
N GLN A 37 -21.99 11.22 -1.02
CA GLN A 37 -20.95 10.29 -1.43
C GLN A 37 -20.25 9.66 -0.21
N SER A 38 -19.90 10.44 0.80
CA SER A 38 -19.39 9.94 2.10
C SER A 38 -20.43 9.04 2.78
N PHE A 39 -21.73 9.33 2.66
CA PHE A 39 -22.81 8.45 3.11
C PHE A 39 -22.82 7.11 2.38
N ALA A 40 -22.75 7.11 1.04
CA ALA A 40 -22.70 5.87 0.27
C ALA A 40 -21.48 5.01 0.62
N PHE A 41 -20.33 5.64 0.91
CA PHE A 41 -19.16 4.95 1.41
C PHE A 41 -19.39 4.37 2.81
N ALA A 42 -19.97 5.14 3.73
CA ALA A 42 -20.31 4.69 5.07
C ALA A 42 -21.26 3.48 5.04
N GLU A 43 -22.30 3.49 4.19
CA GLU A 43 -23.20 2.35 4.01
C GLU A 43 -22.46 1.10 3.48
N ARG A 44 -21.52 1.29 2.55
CA ARG A 44 -20.68 0.18 2.07
C ARG A 44 -19.79 -0.38 3.18
N LEU A 45 -19.22 0.46 4.03
CA LEU A 45 -18.44 0.00 5.19
C LEU A 45 -19.31 -0.77 6.18
N LYS A 46 -20.53 -0.30 6.46
CA LYS A 46 -21.49 -1.02 7.32
C LYS A 46 -21.82 -2.39 6.74
N TRP A 47 -22.05 -2.48 5.44
CA TRP A 47 -22.28 -3.76 4.75
C TRP A 47 -21.07 -4.69 4.88
N ILE A 48 -19.85 -4.20 4.61
CA ILE A 48 -18.61 -4.98 4.76
C ILE A 48 -18.51 -5.57 6.17
N ILE A 49 -18.76 -4.75 7.20
CA ILE A 49 -18.66 -5.14 8.61
C ILE A 49 -19.75 -6.13 9.01
N HIS A 50 -21.00 -5.87 8.62
CA HIS A 50 -22.15 -6.69 8.96
C HIS A 50 -22.07 -8.07 8.31
N ASP A 51 -21.77 -8.13 7.02
CA ASP A 51 -21.71 -9.38 6.24
C ASP A 51 -20.32 -10.05 6.30
N LYS A 52 -19.36 -9.45 7.02
CA LYS A 52 -17.97 -9.93 7.13
C LYS A 52 -17.33 -10.17 5.75
N VAL A 53 -17.54 -9.21 4.85
CA VAL A 53 -17.06 -9.25 3.46
C VAL A 53 -15.54 -9.12 3.45
N SER A 54 -14.87 -10.03 2.74
CA SER A 54 -13.41 -9.97 2.62
C SER A 54 -12.96 -8.76 1.81
N CYS A 55 -11.83 -8.15 2.20
CA CYS A 55 -11.29 -6.97 1.54
C CYS A 55 -9.88 -7.21 1.00
N PHE A 56 -9.66 -6.83 -0.26
CA PHE A 56 -8.37 -6.86 -0.93
C PHE A 56 -7.91 -5.42 -1.21
N PHE A 57 -6.75 -5.04 -0.68
CA PHE A 57 -6.08 -3.78 -1.00
C PHE A 57 -4.97 -4.06 -2.00
N ILE A 58 -5.12 -3.61 -3.23
CA ILE A 58 -4.14 -3.80 -4.30
C ILE A 58 -3.09 -2.69 -4.19
N SER A 59 -1.86 -3.10 -3.91
CA SER A 59 -0.69 -2.24 -3.80
C SER A 59 0.19 -2.42 -5.04
N PRO A 60 0.47 -1.37 -5.84
CA PRO A 60 1.46 -1.48 -6.89
C PRO A 60 2.84 -1.85 -6.33
N HIS A 61 3.33 -1.08 -5.34
CA HIS A 61 4.63 -1.27 -4.71
C HIS A 61 4.51 -1.73 -3.25
N LEU A 62 5.63 -2.20 -2.69
CA LEU A 62 5.81 -2.56 -1.29
C LEU A 62 5.80 -1.31 -0.40
N ASP A 63 4.63 -0.72 -0.15
CA ASP A 63 4.35 0.43 0.74
C ASP A 63 3.04 1.15 0.41
N ASP A 64 2.69 1.25 -0.88
CA ASP A 64 1.62 2.12 -1.38
C ASP A 64 0.29 1.99 -0.61
N ALA A 65 -0.19 0.75 -0.38
CA ALA A 65 -1.44 0.51 0.31
C ALA A 65 -1.41 0.95 1.78
N ILE A 66 -0.33 0.67 2.51
CA ILE A 66 -0.18 1.07 3.91
C ILE A 66 -0.06 2.60 4.02
N TYR A 67 0.72 3.21 3.12
CA TYR A 67 0.89 4.66 3.11
C TYR A 67 -0.42 5.39 2.77
N SER A 68 -1.17 4.88 1.79
CA SER A 68 -2.36 5.54 1.24
C SER A 68 -3.64 5.23 2.00
N ALA A 69 -3.75 4.04 2.60
CA ALA A 69 -4.99 3.50 3.15
C ALA A 69 -4.81 2.75 4.49
N GLY A 70 -3.63 2.84 5.12
CA GLY A 70 -3.28 2.04 6.29
C GLY A 70 -4.26 2.18 7.47
N SER A 71 -4.94 3.32 7.60
CA SER A 71 -5.88 3.51 8.71
C SER A 71 -7.25 2.90 8.44
N LEU A 72 -7.80 3.06 7.23
CA LEU A 72 -9.01 2.33 6.84
C LEU A 72 -8.77 0.83 6.87
N LEU A 73 -7.65 0.39 6.31
CA LEU A 73 -7.23 -1.00 6.29
C LEU A 73 -7.19 -1.55 7.72
N SER A 74 -6.51 -0.85 8.63
CA SER A 74 -6.44 -1.24 10.04
C SER A 74 -7.79 -1.29 10.73
N PHE A 75 -8.70 -0.37 10.39
CA PHE A 75 -10.06 -0.37 10.92
C PHE A 75 -10.85 -1.60 10.42
N LEU A 76 -10.78 -1.90 9.12
CA LEU A 76 -11.45 -3.06 8.54
C LEU A 76 -10.86 -4.39 9.01
N ALA A 77 -9.55 -4.44 9.27
CA ALA A 77 -8.87 -5.65 9.75
C ALA A 77 -9.31 -6.08 11.16
N GLU A 78 -9.88 -5.17 11.96
CA GLU A 78 -10.52 -5.51 13.24
C GLU A 78 -11.88 -6.18 13.05
N GLU A 79 -12.48 -6.02 11.87
CA GLU A 79 -13.87 -6.41 11.59
C GLU A 79 -14.00 -7.55 10.59
N THR A 80 -13.07 -7.73 9.65
CA THR A 80 -13.16 -8.73 8.57
C THR A 80 -11.77 -9.21 8.11
N ASP A 81 -11.71 -10.22 7.23
CA ASP A 81 -10.47 -10.66 6.58
C ASP A 81 -9.98 -9.60 5.60
N VAL A 82 -8.78 -9.07 5.85
CA VAL A 82 -8.14 -8.06 5.03
C VAL A 82 -6.80 -8.59 4.50
N LYS A 83 -6.62 -8.49 3.18
CA LYS A 83 -5.39 -8.85 2.47
C LYS A 83 -4.84 -7.65 1.71
N VAL A 84 -3.54 -7.40 1.86
CA VAL A 84 -2.78 -6.50 0.99
C VAL A 84 -2.12 -7.33 -0.10
N VAL A 85 -2.49 -7.06 -1.35
CA VAL A 85 -1.99 -7.75 -2.53
C VAL A 85 -1.00 -6.84 -3.23
N THR A 86 0.28 -7.11 -3.08
CA THR A 86 1.35 -6.30 -3.64
C THR A 86 1.85 -6.91 -4.96
N LEU A 87 1.77 -6.12 -6.04
CA LEU A 87 2.08 -6.57 -7.39
C LEU A 87 3.59 -6.62 -7.64
N PHE A 88 4.29 -5.49 -7.53
CA PHE A 88 5.70 -5.41 -7.90
C PHE A 88 6.60 -5.61 -6.69
N THR A 89 6.93 -6.88 -6.46
CA THR A 89 7.62 -7.36 -5.24
C THR A 89 9.00 -7.96 -5.51
N LYS A 90 9.45 -7.96 -6.77
CA LYS A 90 10.79 -8.41 -7.15
C LYS A 90 11.62 -7.35 -7.87
N ALA A 91 12.93 -7.56 -7.81
CA ALA A 91 13.93 -6.92 -8.64
C ALA A 91 14.73 -7.96 -9.41
N THR A 92 15.58 -7.53 -10.35
CA THR A 92 16.52 -8.41 -11.05
C THR A 92 17.95 -7.95 -10.86
N HIS A 93 18.87 -8.89 -10.65
CA HIS A 93 20.31 -8.63 -10.59
C HIS A 93 20.89 -8.19 -11.95
N GLY A 94 22.03 -7.48 -11.95
CA GLY A 94 22.83 -7.19 -13.16
C GLY A 94 23.00 -5.70 -13.47
N VAL A 95 23.21 -5.35 -14.74
CA VAL A 95 23.39 -3.94 -15.18
C VAL A 95 22.15 -3.11 -14.89
N TYR A 96 22.28 -2.11 -14.03
CA TYR A 96 21.20 -1.20 -13.64
C TYR A 96 21.15 0.05 -14.53
N SER A 97 19.96 0.58 -14.75
CA SER A 97 19.78 1.94 -15.29
C SER A 97 20.34 2.99 -14.31
N GLU A 98 20.61 4.20 -14.78
CA GLU A 98 21.08 5.28 -13.90
C GLU A 98 20.06 5.64 -12.81
N ALA A 99 18.76 5.56 -13.12
CA ALA A 99 17.70 5.74 -12.14
C ALA A 99 17.74 4.66 -11.04
N ALA A 100 17.93 3.40 -11.44
CA ALA A 100 18.07 2.27 -10.53
C ALA A 100 19.32 2.39 -9.64
N LYS A 101 20.48 2.78 -10.20
CA LYS A 101 21.70 3.03 -9.42
C LYS A 101 21.51 4.18 -8.41
N ARG A 102 20.86 5.27 -8.83
CA ARG A 102 20.56 6.39 -7.95
C ARG A 102 19.67 5.96 -6.79
N TRP A 103 18.64 5.17 -7.06
CA TRP A 103 17.75 4.63 -6.04
C TRP A 103 18.49 3.75 -5.03
N LEU A 104 19.28 2.77 -5.51
CA LEU A 104 20.12 1.93 -4.64
C LEU A 104 21.04 2.77 -3.74
N LYS A 105 21.69 3.79 -4.32
CA LYS A 105 22.52 4.71 -3.55
C LYS A 105 21.74 5.46 -2.47
N LEU A 106 20.52 5.92 -2.78
CA LEU A 106 19.67 6.66 -1.83
C LEU A 106 19.12 5.75 -0.72
N SER A 107 18.77 4.50 -1.03
CA SER A 107 18.36 3.52 -0.03
C SER A 107 19.54 2.94 0.77
N GLY A 108 20.77 3.12 0.29
CA GLY A 108 21.98 2.61 0.94
C GLY A 108 22.27 1.14 0.62
N HIS A 109 21.75 0.65 -0.49
CA HIS A 109 21.94 -0.71 -0.99
C HIS A 109 22.82 -0.74 -2.24
N VAL A 110 23.38 -1.90 -2.57
CA VAL A 110 24.19 -2.11 -3.78
C VAL A 110 23.59 -3.13 -4.73
N ASP A 111 22.75 -4.03 -4.19
CA ASP A 111 22.06 -5.06 -4.95
C ASP A 111 20.54 -4.90 -4.82
N ALA A 112 19.85 -5.02 -5.95
CA ALA A 112 18.41 -4.79 -6.03
C ALA A 112 17.59 -5.98 -5.50
N GLU A 113 18.06 -7.22 -5.67
CA GLU A 113 17.36 -8.42 -5.19
C GLU A 113 17.44 -8.53 -3.67
N GLU A 114 18.60 -8.24 -3.09
CA GLU A 114 18.79 -8.10 -1.65
C GLU A 114 17.86 -7.03 -1.09
N HIS A 115 17.84 -5.85 -1.70
CA HIS A 115 16.98 -4.74 -1.28
C HIS A 115 15.49 -5.12 -1.36
N TYR A 116 15.03 -5.78 -2.42
CA TYR A 116 13.62 -6.18 -2.54
C TYR A 116 13.24 -7.36 -1.63
N SER A 117 14.18 -8.24 -1.31
CA SER A 117 13.98 -9.27 -0.30
C SER A 117 13.74 -8.64 1.07
N LEU A 118 14.54 -7.61 1.43
CA LEU A 118 14.33 -6.84 2.65
C LEU A 118 12.99 -6.09 2.62
N ARG A 119 12.67 -5.39 1.53
CA ARG A 119 11.38 -4.69 1.40
C ARG A 119 10.17 -5.61 1.51
N SER A 120 10.29 -6.86 1.07
CA SER A 120 9.21 -7.86 1.21
C SER A 120 9.00 -8.23 2.68
N ILE A 121 10.07 -8.45 3.43
CA ILE A 121 10.01 -8.69 4.88
C ILE A 121 9.42 -7.48 5.61
N GLU A 122 9.82 -6.27 5.22
CA GLU A 122 9.26 -5.03 5.77
C GLU A 122 7.77 -4.89 5.50
N ASP A 123 7.31 -5.22 4.29
CA ASP A 123 5.90 -5.19 3.91
C ASP A 123 5.05 -6.22 4.69
N GLU A 124 5.58 -7.42 4.90
CA GLU A 124 4.96 -8.43 5.77
C GLU A 124 4.80 -7.90 7.20
N ASN A 125 5.85 -7.31 7.77
CA ASN A 125 5.80 -6.71 9.11
C ASN A 125 4.83 -5.52 9.17
N ALA A 126 4.82 -4.66 8.14
CA ALA A 126 3.91 -3.53 8.04
C ALA A 126 2.44 -4.00 7.98
N CYS A 127 2.16 -5.06 7.22
CA CYS A 127 0.83 -5.67 7.16
C CYS A 127 0.40 -6.21 8.52
N VAL A 128 1.30 -6.85 9.27
CA VAL A 128 1.02 -7.33 10.63
C VAL A 128 0.67 -6.18 11.57
N GLU A 129 1.38 -5.04 11.50
CA GLU A 129 1.09 -3.86 12.34
C GLU A 129 -0.32 -3.32 12.17
N VAL A 130 -0.86 -3.40 10.95
CA VAL A 130 -2.22 -2.97 10.62
C VAL A 130 -3.25 -4.12 10.68
N GLY A 131 -2.84 -5.33 11.06
CA GLY A 131 -3.73 -6.49 11.20
C GLY A 131 -4.13 -7.19 9.90
N ALA A 132 -3.47 -6.89 8.78
CA ALA A 132 -3.73 -7.53 7.49
C ALA A 132 -2.75 -8.64 7.16
N LYS A 133 -3.12 -9.48 6.20
CA LYS A 133 -2.23 -10.48 5.58
C LYS A 133 -1.60 -9.90 4.32
N SER A 134 -0.32 -10.14 4.12
CA SER A 134 0.39 -9.81 2.87
C SER A 134 0.24 -10.94 1.84
N VAL A 135 0.16 -10.55 0.56
CA VAL A 135 0.22 -11.45 -0.60
C VAL A 135 1.12 -10.79 -1.65
N HIS A 136 2.28 -11.39 -1.91
CA HIS A 136 3.25 -10.88 -2.90
C HIS A 136 3.15 -11.67 -4.20
N SER A 137 2.86 -11.01 -5.32
CA SER A 137 2.66 -11.71 -6.59
C SER A 137 3.95 -12.12 -7.29
N GLY A 138 5.08 -11.52 -6.92
CA GLY A 138 6.39 -11.80 -7.50
C GLY A 138 6.70 -11.08 -8.81
N PHE A 139 5.89 -10.11 -9.27
CA PHE A 139 6.22 -9.34 -10.47
C PHE A 139 7.42 -8.42 -10.24
N VAL A 140 8.19 -8.17 -11.31
CA VAL A 140 9.38 -7.34 -11.27
C VAL A 140 9.02 -5.86 -11.42
N GLU A 141 9.50 -5.03 -10.49
CA GLU A 141 9.31 -3.58 -10.57
C GLU A 141 9.94 -3.00 -11.84
N THR A 142 9.25 -2.02 -12.42
CA THR A 142 9.57 -1.30 -13.66
C THR A 142 11.02 -0.89 -13.74
N MET A 143 11.56 -0.30 -12.67
CA MET A 143 12.94 0.19 -12.67
C MET A 143 14.02 -0.92 -12.76
N TRP A 144 13.64 -2.18 -12.49
CA TRP A 144 14.51 -3.36 -12.63
C TRP A 144 14.14 -4.24 -13.81
N ARG A 145 13.14 -3.86 -14.62
CA ARG A 145 12.84 -4.57 -15.85
C ARG A 145 13.95 -4.34 -16.88
N ARG A 146 14.18 -5.35 -17.70
CA ARG A 146 15.26 -5.40 -18.67
C ARG A 146 14.71 -5.79 -20.03
N LYS A 147 15.23 -5.15 -21.08
CA LYS A 147 15.00 -5.60 -22.46
C LYS A 147 15.78 -6.88 -22.74
N ASN A 148 16.98 -6.98 -22.18
CA ASN A 148 17.83 -8.17 -22.21
C ASN A 148 18.85 -8.10 -21.06
N PHE A 149 19.66 -9.15 -20.88
CA PHE A 149 20.64 -9.25 -19.78
C PHE A 149 21.54 -8.01 -19.61
N THR A 150 21.89 -7.36 -20.73
CA THR A 150 22.80 -6.20 -20.77
C THR A 150 22.10 -4.85 -20.85
N THR A 151 20.79 -4.82 -21.16
CA THR A 151 20.06 -3.58 -21.46
C THR A 151 18.87 -3.41 -20.51
N PRO A 152 18.92 -2.46 -19.55
CA PRO A 152 17.75 -2.11 -18.74
C PRO A 152 16.68 -1.45 -19.61
N MET A 153 15.39 -1.63 -19.27
CA MET A 153 14.32 -0.82 -19.86
C MET A 153 14.48 0.62 -19.34
N LEU A 154 14.39 1.62 -20.23
CA LEU A 154 14.63 3.02 -19.86
C LEU A 154 13.69 3.45 -18.71
N GLY A 155 14.24 4.20 -17.75
CA GLY A 155 13.53 4.70 -16.58
C GLY A 155 12.64 5.91 -16.86
N TYR A 156 11.67 6.10 -15.97
CA TYR A 156 10.59 7.11 -15.95
C TYR A 156 9.79 7.24 -17.26
N ASN A 157 8.58 6.67 -17.25
CA ASN A 157 7.58 6.72 -18.32
C ASN A 157 8.03 6.09 -19.66
N PRO A 158 8.49 4.82 -19.65
CA PRO A 158 8.81 4.13 -20.90
C PRO A 158 7.56 4.01 -21.79
N PRO A 159 7.70 3.98 -23.13
CA PRO A 159 6.60 3.59 -24.00
C PRO A 159 6.13 2.18 -23.63
N MET A 160 4.84 1.87 -23.77
CA MET A 160 4.37 0.49 -23.60
C MET A 160 5.06 -0.41 -24.63
N TYR A 161 5.65 -1.51 -24.15
CA TYR A 161 6.19 -2.57 -24.98
C TYR A 161 5.25 -3.78 -24.98
N PRO A 162 5.31 -4.69 -25.96
CA PRO A 162 4.52 -5.93 -25.95
C PRO A 162 4.67 -6.75 -24.66
N GLU A 163 5.83 -6.68 -24.02
CA GLU A 163 6.09 -7.28 -22.70
C GLU A 163 5.23 -6.66 -21.59
N ASP A 164 4.87 -5.38 -21.69
CA ASP A 164 3.94 -4.72 -20.75
C ASP A 164 2.49 -5.21 -20.96
N GLU A 165 2.07 -5.48 -22.21
CA GLU A 165 0.74 -6.10 -22.47
C GLU A 165 0.65 -7.49 -21.83
N ARG A 166 1.71 -8.29 -21.98
CA ARG A 166 1.80 -9.60 -21.34
C ARG A 166 1.75 -9.48 -19.81
N LEU A 167 2.52 -8.56 -19.23
CA LEU A 167 2.51 -8.29 -17.80
C LEU A 167 1.13 -7.86 -17.30
N MET A 168 0.40 -7.06 -18.08
CA MET A 168 -0.99 -6.68 -17.77
C MET A 168 -1.90 -7.91 -17.75
N THR A 169 -1.80 -8.79 -18.75
CA THR A 169 -2.58 -10.05 -18.78
C THR A 169 -2.25 -10.93 -17.59
N GLU A 170 -0.98 -11.17 -17.30
CA GLU A 170 -0.52 -11.99 -16.17
C GLU A 170 -0.99 -11.40 -14.83
N THR A 171 -0.95 -10.07 -14.68
CA THR A 171 -1.47 -9.37 -13.49
C THR A 171 -2.98 -9.54 -13.35
N GLN A 172 -3.73 -9.42 -14.45
CA GLN A 172 -5.18 -9.62 -14.44
C GLN A 172 -5.56 -11.06 -14.09
N GLU A 173 -4.85 -12.05 -14.65
CA GLU A 173 -5.07 -13.47 -14.34
C GLU A 173 -4.75 -13.78 -12.88
N PHE A 174 -3.64 -13.26 -12.36
CA PHE A 174 -3.27 -13.38 -10.95
C PHE A 174 -4.36 -12.82 -10.03
N LEU A 175 -4.84 -11.60 -10.30
CA LEU A 175 -5.90 -10.98 -9.50
C LEU A 175 -7.22 -11.75 -9.60
N ARG A 176 -7.60 -12.23 -10.79
CA ARG A 176 -8.80 -13.06 -10.97
C ARG A 176 -8.72 -14.37 -10.22
N PHE A 177 -7.56 -15.01 -10.22
CA PHE A 177 -7.32 -16.25 -9.48
C PHE A 177 -7.43 -16.02 -7.97
N LEU A 178 -6.82 -14.94 -7.47
CA LEU A 178 -6.81 -14.62 -6.04
C LEU A 178 -8.20 -14.21 -5.52
N ILE A 179 -8.98 -13.50 -6.32
CA ILE A 179 -10.26 -12.89 -5.94
C ILE A 179 -11.43 -13.76 -6.44
N SER A 180 -11.29 -15.09 -6.36
CA SER A 180 -12.24 -16.03 -6.99
C SER A 180 -13.73 -15.74 -6.64
N SER A 181 -14.61 -16.03 -7.58
CA SER A 181 -15.94 -15.40 -7.75
C SER A 181 -17.05 -15.89 -6.81
N SER A 182 -16.77 -16.81 -5.89
CA SER A 182 -17.81 -17.46 -5.06
C SER A 182 -18.08 -16.77 -3.73
N GLU A 183 -17.20 -15.88 -3.27
CA GLU A 183 -17.39 -15.12 -2.04
C GLU A 183 -17.45 -13.62 -2.33
N PRO A 184 -18.36 -12.87 -1.68
CA PRO A 184 -18.38 -11.43 -1.81
C PRO A 184 -17.05 -10.87 -1.29
N SER A 185 -16.43 -10.04 -2.12
CA SER A 185 -15.19 -9.36 -1.79
C SER A 185 -15.22 -7.93 -2.30
N VAL A 186 -14.54 -7.04 -1.57
CA VAL A 186 -14.33 -5.65 -1.99
C VAL A 186 -12.87 -5.45 -2.34
N ILE A 187 -12.63 -4.83 -3.48
CA ILE A 187 -11.29 -4.49 -3.96
C ILE A 187 -11.10 -2.98 -3.80
N PHE A 188 -10.08 -2.61 -3.02
CA PHE A 188 -9.53 -1.27 -2.97
C PHE A 188 -8.27 -1.26 -3.83
N GLY A 189 -8.12 -0.28 -4.73
CA GLY A 189 -6.95 -0.18 -5.59
C GLY A 189 -6.53 1.27 -5.81
N PRO A 190 -5.35 1.50 -6.39
CA PRO A 190 -4.86 2.84 -6.67
C PRO A 190 -5.78 3.56 -7.68
N ASP A 191 -5.98 4.85 -7.47
CA ASP A 191 -6.81 5.69 -8.32
C ASP A 191 -6.17 5.92 -9.70
N LEU A 192 -6.83 5.43 -10.76
CA LEU A 192 -6.57 5.81 -12.14
C LEU A 192 -7.61 6.88 -12.53
N ARG A 193 -7.29 8.14 -12.30
CA ARG A 193 -8.19 9.27 -12.57
C ARG A 193 -8.54 9.32 -14.05
N LEU A 194 -9.74 8.88 -14.40
CA LEU A 194 -10.34 9.21 -15.70
C LEU A 194 -11.15 10.51 -15.65
N ASN A 195 -11.68 10.95 -14.48
CA ASN A 195 -12.50 12.19 -14.36
C ASN A 195 -12.47 12.92 -12.99
N GLY A 196 -11.52 12.61 -12.09
CA GLY A 196 -10.92 13.62 -11.20
C GLY A 196 -11.68 14.27 -10.03
N LEU A 197 -12.59 13.60 -9.30
CA LEU A 197 -13.02 14.09 -7.97
C LEU A 197 -13.12 12.96 -6.92
N PRO A 198 -12.44 13.08 -5.74
CA PRO A 198 -12.57 12.13 -4.64
C PRO A 198 -14.01 12.12 -4.13
N GLN A 199 -14.50 10.93 -3.80
CA GLN A 199 -15.90 10.75 -3.42
C GLN A 199 -16.08 10.51 -1.92
N ALA A 200 -15.01 10.14 -1.19
CA ALA A 200 -15.01 10.14 0.26
C ALA A 200 -13.59 10.42 0.79
N GLU A 201 -13.49 11.04 1.97
CA GLU A 201 -12.22 11.22 2.68
C GLU A 201 -12.25 10.44 4.00
N TRP A 202 -11.32 9.52 4.21
CA TRP A 202 -11.13 8.88 5.50
C TRP A 202 -10.07 9.64 6.29
N ARG A 203 -10.47 10.17 7.44
CA ARG A 203 -9.64 11.05 8.28
C ARG A 203 -9.13 10.37 9.55
N GLY A 204 -9.36 9.07 9.70
CA GLY A 204 -9.01 8.31 10.91
C GLY A 204 -7.58 7.81 10.92
N ASN A 205 -6.56 8.68 10.78
CA ASN A 205 -5.16 8.26 10.98
C ASN A 205 -5.01 7.63 12.37
N ASN A 206 -4.34 6.48 12.45
CA ASN A 206 -4.20 5.72 13.68
C ASN A 206 -2.75 5.25 13.91
N ASP A 207 -2.43 4.86 15.14
CA ASP A 207 -1.08 4.44 15.51
C ASP A 207 -0.61 3.20 14.75
N LYS A 208 -1.54 2.32 14.34
CA LYS A 208 -1.24 1.12 13.55
C LYS A 208 -0.71 1.49 12.16
N LYS A 209 -1.33 2.46 11.47
CA LYS A 209 -0.80 3.01 10.20
C LYS A 209 0.59 3.58 10.39
N VAL A 210 0.80 4.36 11.46
CA VAL A 210 2.11 4.96 11.75
C VAL A 210 3.17 3.89 11.91
N ARG A 211 2.90 2.85 12.72
CA ARG A 211 3.82 1.72 12.89
C ARG A 211 4.05 0.96 11.60
N GLY A 212 3.00 0.73 10.80
CA GLY A 212 3.11 0.13 9.48
C GLY A 212 4.02 0.91 8.54
N ILE A 213 3.91 2.24 8.49
CA ILE A 213 4.81 3.09 7.67
C ILE A 213 6.25 3.02 8.20
N LEU A 214 6.43 3.06 9.51
CA LEU A 214 7.76 3.01 10.13
C LEU A 214 8.47 1.66 9.94
N ALA A 215 7.73 0.57 9.69
CA ALA A 215 8.29 -0.75 9.40
C ALA A 215 9.08 -0.81 8.08
N TYR A 216 8.87 0.13 7.14
CA TYR A 216 9.62 0.21 5.88
C TYR A 216 10.99 0.90 6.04
N GLU A 217 11.84 0.39 6.93
CA GLU A 217 13.12 1.00 7.31
C GLU A 217 14.07 1.27 6.12
N SER A 218 14.17 0.31 5.18
CA SER A 218 15.03 0.39 4.00
C SER A 218 14.61 1.51 3.05
N GLN A 219 13.32 1.85 3.04
CA GLN A 219 12.74 2.86 2.17
C GLN A 219 12.69 4.23 2.83
N ASN A 220 12.56 4.27 4.15
CA ASN A 220 12.44 5.50 4.92
C ASN A 220 13.60 6.47 4.66
N ARG A 221 14.82 5.95 4.44
CA ARG A 221 15.98 6.79 4.06
C ARG A 221 15.84 7.46 2.70
N ALA A 222 15.27 6.74 1.73
CA ALA A 222 15.06 7.26 0.38
C ALA A 222 13.85 8.20 0.31
N ASN A 223 12.77 7.85 1.02
CA ASN A 223 11.46 8.51 0.96
C ASN A 223 11.32 9.69 1.94
N PHE A 224 11.97 9.65 3.11
CA PHE A 224 11.84 10.66 4.17
C PHE A 224 13.18 11.28 4.55
N GLN A 225 13.86 11.87 3.56
CA GLN A 225 15.22 12.43 3.70
C GLN A 225 15.36 13.53 4.78
N ALA A 226 14.26 14.12 5.22
CA ALA A 226 14.24 15.16 6.27
C ALA A 226 13.78 14.64 7.65
N GLY A 227 13.53 13.33 7.82
CA GLY A 227 13.00 12.80 9.07
C GLY A 227 11.54 13.22 9.35
N ILE A 228 10.80 13.65 8.34
CA ILE A 228 9.39 14.06 8.47
C ILE A 228 8.54 13.13 7.61
N ILE A 229 7.54 12.51 8.23
CA ILE A 229 6.51 11.70 7.55
C ILE A 229 5.22 12.50 7.55
N ILE A 230 4.76 12.90 6.38
CA ILE A 230 3.47 13.58 6.23
C ILE A 230 2.42 12.52 5.90
N LEU A 231 1.53 12.24 6.85
CA LEU A 231 0.41 11.33 6.63
C LEU A 231 -0.67 12.02 5.80
N PRO A 232 -0.89 11.63 4.54
CA PRO A 232 -1.96 12.22 3.75
C PRO A 232 -3.33 11.81 4.34
N VAL A 233 -4.32 12.68 4.15
CA VAL A 233 -5.73 12.28 4.28
C VAL A 233 -6.00 11.22 3.22
N GLU A 234 -6.58 10.10 3.63
CA GLU A 234 -6.87 9.00 2.72
C GLU A 234 -8.13 9.35 1.93
N ARG A 235 -8.07 9.21 0.60
CA ARG A 235 -9.15 9.61 -0.30
C ARG A 235 -9.58 8.43 -1.14
N TYR A 236 -10.88 8.20 -1.20
CA TYR A 236 -11.47 7.06 -1.88
C TYR A 236 -12.45 7.50 -2.97
N TYR A 237 -12.52 6.69 -4.01
CA TYR A 237 -13.33 6.91 -5.20
C TYR A 237 -14.17 5.65 -5.43
N PHE A 238 -15.47 5.81 -5.62
CA PHE A 238 -16.38 4.70 -5.83
C PHE A 238 -17.16 4.88 -7.13
N ASN A 239 -17.45 3.78 -7.82
CA ASN A 239 -18.40 3.84 -8.91
C ASN A 239 -19.79 3.49 -8.36
N ARG A 240 -20.72 4.46 -8.34
CA ARG A 240 -22.11 4.24 -7.89
C ARG A 240 -22.81 3.11 -8.66
N SER A 241 -22.39 2.82 -9.90
CA SER A 241 -23.08 1.87 -10.78
C SER A 241 -22.98 0.41 -10.33
N GLN A 242 -22.05 0.05 -9.43
CA GLN A 242 -21.93 -1.34 -8.93
C GLN A 242 -22.83 -1.64 -7.73
N ASN A 243 -23.51 -0.65 -7.13
CA ASN A 243 -24.28 -0.84 -5.89
C ASN A 243 -25.76 -1.21 -6.09
N GLN A 244 -26.34 -1.08 -7.29
CA GLN A 244 -27.78 -1.30 -7.44
C GLN A 244 -28.18 -2.76 -7.68
N SER A 245 -27.26 -3.64 -8.06
CA SER A 245 -27.58 -5.04 -8.39
C SER A 245 -27.39 -6.05 -7.25
N THR A 246 -26.72 -5.68 -6.16
CA THR A 246 -26.39 -6.61 -5.05
C THR A 246 -27.05 -6.27 -3.71
N LEU A 247 -27.69 -5.11 -3.58
CA LEU A 247 -28.51 -4.77 -2.40
C LEU A 247 -29.97 -5.30 -2.49
N ARG A 248 -30.27 -6.11 -3.51
CA ARG A 248 -31.57 -6.78 -3.70
C ARG A 248 -31.35 -8.23 -4.14
N ALA A 249 -30.94 -9.08 -3.21
CA ALA A 249 -31.18 -10.52 -3.27
C ALA A 249 -31.32 -11.04 -1.84
#